data_AF-A0A2D5UG20-F1
#
_entry.id   AF-A0A2D5UG20-F1
#
_cell.length_a   1.000
_cell.length_b   1.000
_cell.length_c   1.000
_cell.angle_alpha   90.00
_cell.angle_beta   90.00
_cell.angle_gamma   90.00
#
_symmetry.space_group_name_H-M   'P 1'
#
loop_
_entity.id
_entity.type
_entity.pdbx_description
1 polymer ?
#
loop_
_entity_poly.entity_id
_entity_poly.type
_entity_poly.pdbx_seq_one_letter_code
_entity_poly.pdbx_strand_id
1 'polypeptide(L)'
;MVIEKLETLETSLKSVLGELEDLRQSRSDLQSQVEQARSEALSASETVNGRDEEIAKLREENTRLQDERNEVRDRVERILNHLPSE
;
A
#
# COMPACT_ATOMS: atom_id res chain seq x y z
N MET A 1 -48.76 22.94 -33.63
CA MET A 1 -48.96 22.54 -32.22
C MET A 1 -48.71 21.06 -31.91
N VAL A 2 -49.41 20.07 -32.48
CA VAL A 2 -49.11 18.64 -32.17
C VAL A 2 -47.76 18.19 -32.74
N ILE A 3 -47.44 18.60 -33.96
CA ILE A 3 -46.17 18.28 -34.64
C ILE A 3 -44.98 18.89 -33.90
N GLU A 4 -45.01 20.19 -33.57
CA GLU A 4 -43.94 20.85 -32.78
C GLU A 4 -43.70 20.16 -31.41
N LYS A 5 -44.76 19.70 -30.75
CA LYS A 5 -44.62 18.97 -29.48
C LYS A 5 -43.94 17.61 -29.67
N LEU A 6 -44.22 16.92 -30.77
CA LEU A 6 -43.54 15.67 -31.13
C LEU A 6 -42.06 15.91 -31.44
N GLU A 7 -41.73 16.93 -32.21
CA GLU A 7 -40.33 17.30 -32.54
C GLU A 7 -39.53 17.69 -31.29
N THR A 8 -40.16 18.44 -30.39
CA THR A 8 -39.55 18.79 -29.09
C THR A 8 -39.29 17.54 -28.26
N LEU A 9 -40.27 16.63 -28.18
CA LEU A 9 -40.13 15.38 -27.44
C LEU A 9 -39.05 14.49 -28.02
N GLU A 10 -38.97 14.37 -29.34
CA GLU A 10 -37.93 13.59 -30.03
C GLU A 10 -36.53 14.14 -29.73
N THR A 11 -36.38 15.47 -29.74
CA THR A 11 -35.12 16.14 -29.40
C THR A 11 -34.72 15.88 -27.95
N SER A 12 -35.67 16.02 -27.01
CA SER A 12 -35.42 15.71 -25.60
C SER A 12 -35.07 14.24 -25.38
N LEU A 13 -35.73 13.31 -26.08
CA LEU A 13 -35.44 11.89 -25.97
C LEU A 13 -34.01 11.58 -26.46
N LYS A 14 -33.59 12.16 -27.59
CA LYS A 14 -32.21 12.00 -28.10
C LYS A 14 -31.18 12.54 -27.12
N SER A 15 -31.44 13.70 -26.51
CA SER A 15 -30.54 14.28 -25.49
C SER A 15 -30.38 13.35 -24.29
N VAL A 16 -31.49 12.87 -23.73
CA VAL A 16 -31.48 11.98 -22.56
C VAL A 16 -30.81 10.65 -22.88
N LEU A 17 -30.99 10.11 -24.08
CA LEU A 17 -30.29 8.88 -24.51
C LEU A 17 -28.78 9.10 -24.59
N GLY A 18 -28.32 10.24 -25.11
CA GLY A 18 -26.89 10.59 -25.13
C GLY A 18 -26.31 10.72 -23.72
N GLU A 19 -26.98 11.45 -22.83
CA GLU A 19 -26.55 11.57 -21.43
C GLU A 19 -26.50 10.21 -20.71
N LEU A 20 -27.44 9.30 -21.02
CA LEU A 20 -27.46 7.95 -20.46
C LEU A 20 -26.27 7.11 -20.96
N GLU A 21 -25.88 7.25 -22.22
CA GLU A 21 -24.70 6.58 -22.78
C GLU A 21 -23.42 7.10 -22.14
N ASP A 22 -23.28 8.43 -22.00
CA ASP A 22 -22.14 9.05 -21.32
C ASP A 22 -22.03 8.60 -19.85
N LEU A 23 -23.15 8.57 -19.13
CA LEU A 23 -23.20 8.09 -17.75
C LEU A 23 -22.82 6.61 -17.64
N ARG A 24 -23.23 5.77 -18.60
CA ARG A 24 -22.86 4.35 -18.62
C ARG A 24 -21.36 4.19 -18.86
N GLN A 25 -20.79 4.97 -19.76
CA GLN A 25 -19.35 4.93 -20.01
C GLN A 25 -18.57 5.38 -18.78
N SER A 26 -18.94 6.53 -18.20
CA SER A 26 -18.31 7.05 -16.97
C SER A 26 -18.40 6.05 -15.81
N ARG A 27 -19.54 5.38 -15.65
CA ARG A 27 -19.69 4.33 -14.63
C ARG A 27 -18.74 3.15 -14.87
N SER A 28 -18.58 2.73 -16.11
CA SER A 28 -17.67 1.64 -16.48
C SER A 28 -16.22 2.02 -16.16
N ASP A 29 -15.81 3.25 -16.51
CA ASP A 29 -14.46 3.74 -16.27
C ASP A 29 -14.17 3.86 -14.76
N LEU A 30 -15.11 4.40 -13.99
CA LEU A 30 -14.99 4.48 -12.53
C LEU A 30 -14.92 3.10 -11.88
N GLN A 31 -15.70 2.13 -12.38
CA GLN A 31 -15.64 0.76 -11.87
C GLN A 31 -14.25 0.15 -12.11
N SER A 32 -13.66 0.35 -13.30
CA SER A 32 -12.31 -0.10 -13.61
C SER A 32 -11.26 0.57 -12.70
N GLN A 33 -11.38 1.87 -12.45
CA GLN A 33 -10.48 2.60 -11.54
C GLN A 33 -10.58 2.07 -10.09
N VAL A 34 -11.78 1.75 -9.61
CA VAL A 34 -11.99 1.18 -8.28
C VAL A 34 -11.33 -0.21 -8.17
N GLU A 35 -11.47 -1.04 -9.19
CA GLU A 35 -10.84 -2.36 -9.23
C GLU A 35 -9.30 -2.26 -9.25
N GLN A 36 -8.75 -1.34 -10.02
CA GLN A 36 -7.32 -1.05 -10.05
C GLN A 36 -6.82 -0.57 -8.69
N ALA A 37 -7.47 0.43 -8.09
CA ALA A 37 -7.08 0.98 -6.79
C ALA A 37 -7.13 -0.09 -5.68
N ARG A 38 -8.09 -1.02 -5.75
CA ARG A 38 -8.18 -2.15 -4.82
C ARG A 38 -7.00 -3.11 -4.99
N SER A 39 -6.60 -3.39 -6.23
CA SER A 39 -5.43 -4.24 -6.52
C SER A 39 -4.13 -3.61 -5.99
N GLU A 40 -3.94 -2.30 -6.25
CA GLU A 40 -2.79 -1.55 -5.77
C GLU A 40 -2.73 -1.50 -4.23
N ALA A 41 -3.87 -1.32 -3.56
CA ALA A 41 -3.95 -1.34 -2.10
C ALA A 41 -3.57 -2.71 -1.50
N LEU A 42 -3.98 -3.81 -2.14
CA LEU A 42 -3.58 -5.16 -1.71
C LEU A 42 -2.07 -5.37 -1.84
N SER A 43 -1.49 -5.01 -2.99
CA SER A 43 -0.04 -5.12 -3.21
C SER A 43 0.78 -4.25 -2.24
N ALA A 44 0.31 -3.03 -1.97
CA ALA A 44 0.91 -2.17 -0.97
C ALA A 44 0.86 -2.78 0.44
N SER A 45 -0.27 -3.40 0.81
CA SER A 45 -0.41 -4.09 2.09
C SER A 45 0.55 -5.28 2.22
N GLU A 46 0.70 -6.08 1.17
CA GLU A 46 1.67 -7.19 1.15
C GLU A 46 3.11 -6.70 1.32
N THR A 47 3.44 -5.59 0.65
CA THR A 47 4.76 -4.95 0.76
C THR A 47 5.03 -4.45 2.18
N VAL A 48 4.05 -3.83 2.83
CA VAL A 48 4.18 -3.36 4.22
C VAL A 48 4.39 -4.55 5.16
N ASN A 49 3.59 -5.62 5.02
CA ASN A 49 3.75 -6.81 5.84
C ASN A 49 5.14 -7.43 5.69
N GLY A 50 5.66 -7.53 4.46
CA GLY A 50 7.01 -8.04 4.21
C GLY A 50 8.11 -7.17 4.85
N ARG A 51 7.95 -5.85 4.84
CA ARG A 51 8.87 -4.92 5.51
C ARG A 51 8.81 -5.04 7.03
N ASP A 52 7.62 -5.22 7.60
CA ASP A 52 7.46 -5.40 9.05
C ASP A 52 8.14 -6.70 9.53
N GLU A 53 8.04 -7.77 8.75
CA GLU A 53 8.78 -9.02 8.99
C GLU A 53 10.30 -8.83 8.92
N GLU A 54 10.79 -8.07 7.93
CA GLU A 54 12.22 -7.77 7.80
C GLU A 54 12.73 -6.92 8.97
N ILE A 55 11.96 -5.90 9.39
CA ILE A 55 12.27 -5.09 10.56
C ILE A 55 12.32 -5.95 11.83
N ALA A 56 11.40 -6.90 12.00
CA ALA A 56 11.40 -7.81 13.14
C ALA A 56 12.68 -8.66 13.18
N LYS A 57 13.08 -9.24 12.04
CA LYS A 57 14.33 -10.02 11.92
C LYS A 57 15.56 -9.17 12.24
N LEU A 58 15.64 -7.96 11.70
CA LEU A 58 16.76 -7.05 11.95
C LEU A 58 16.85 -6.64 13.43
N ARG A 59 15.72 -6.46 14.12
CA ARG A 59 15.70 -6.19 15.57
C ARG A 59 16.21 -7.36 16.40
N GLU A 60 15.81 -8.58 16.03
CA GLU A 60 16.30 -9.80 16.68
C GLU A 60 17.81 -9.96 16.48
N GLU A 61 18.29 -9.80 15.24
CA GLU A 61 19.72 -9.85 14.93
C GLU A 61 20.52 -8.77 15.67
N ASN A 62 20.00 -7.54 15.73
CA ASN A 62 20.64 -6.46 16.47
C ASN A 62 20.78 -6.79 17.97
N THR A 63 19.72 -7.36 18.56
CA THR A 63 19.74 -7.80 19.96
C THR A 63 20.81 -8.87 20.17
N ARG A 64 20.88 -9.88 19.29
CA ARG A 64 21.90 -10.94 19.36
C ARG A 64 23.32 -10.36 19.29
N LEU A 65 23.57 -9.45 18.35
CA LEU A 65 24.87 -8.80 18.19
C LEU A 65 25.24 -7.94 19.40
N GLN A 66 24.27 -7.28 20.04
CA GLN A 66 24.50 -6.53 21.27
C GLN A 66 24.91 -7.44 22.43
N ASP A 67 24.26 -8.59 22.56
CA ASP A 67 24.58 -9.61 23.57
C ASP A 67 25.98 -10.19 23.34
N GLU A 68 26.30 -10.59 22.11
CA GLU A 68 27.63 -11.07 21.72
C GLU A 68 28.71 -10.02 22.03
N ARG A 69 28.45 -8.75 21.70
CA ARG A 69 29.36 -7.63 22.00
C ARG A 69 29.59 -7.49 23.51
N ASN A 70 28.54 -7.57 24.31
CA ASN A 70 28.63 -7.48 25.77
C ASN A 70 29.45 -8.65 26.33
N GLU A 71 29.22 -9.88 25.86
CA GLU A 71 30.00 -11.04 26.30
C GLU A 71 31.49 -10.88 25.98
N VAL A 72 31.81 -10.44 24.75
CA VAL A 72 33.20 -10.18 24.35
C VAL A 72 33.82 -9.10 25.23
N ARG A 73 33.11 -8.00 25.49
CA ARG A 73 33.59 -6.93 26.38
C ARG A 73 33.90 -7.46 27.78
N ASP A 74 32.99 -8.24 28.37
CA ASP A 74 33.15 -8.77 29.71
C ASP A 74 34.27 -9.83 29.78
N ARG A 75 34.54 -10.55 28.67
CA ARG A 75 35.72 -11.43 28.53
C ARG A 75 37.02 -10.64 28.48
N VAL A 76 37.06 -9.56 27.70
CA VAL A 76 38.24 -8.68 27.60
C VAL A 76 38.55 -8.05 28.96
N GLU A 77 37.55 -7.53 29.66
CA GLU A 77 37.72 -6.95 31.00
C GLU A 77 38.29 -7.97 32.00
N ARG A 78 37.78 -9.21 31.99
CA ARG A 78 38.34 -10.29 32.80
C ARG A 78 39.81 -10.56 32.48
N ILE A 79 40.19 -10.63 31.20
CA ILE A 79 41.58 -10.85 30.80
C ILE A 79 42.47 -9.72 31.32
N LEU A 80 42.06 -8.47 31.09
CA LEU A 80 42.83 -7.30 31.51
C LEU A 80 43.05 -7.26 33.04
N ASN A 81 42.02 -7.60 33.82
CA ASN A 81 42.10 -7.63 35.29
C ASN A 81 42.98 -8.75 35.85
N HIS A 82 43.33 -9.75 35.04
CA HIS A 82 44.20 -10.87 35.46
C HIS A 82 45.59 -10.82 34.78
N LEU A 83 45.92 -9.72 34.10
CA LEU A 83 47.28 -9.52 33.59
C LEU A 83 48.23 -9.24 34.77
N PRO A 84 49.39 -9.93 34.84
CA PRO A 84 50.40 -9.61 35.83
C PRO A 84 50.89 -8.18 35.62
N SER A 85 50.93 -7.39 36.70
CA SER A 85 51.59 -6.08 36.68
C SER A 85 53.10 -6.31 36.61
N GLU A 86 53.76 -5.69 35.62
CA GLU A 86 55.23 -5.68 35.49
C GLU A 86 55.92 -5.00 36.69
#